data_AF-A0A1D3KZT0-F1
#
_entry.id   AF-A0A1D3KZT0-F1
#
_cell.length_a   1.000
_cell.length_b   1.000
_cell.length_c   1.000
_cell.angle_alpha   90.00
_cell.angle_beta   90.00
_cell.angle_gamma   90.00
#
_symmetry.space_group_name_H-M   'P 1'
#
loop_
_entity.id
_entity.type
_entity.pdbx_description
1 polymer ?
#
loop_
_entity_poly.entity_id
_entity_poly.type
_entity_poly.pdbx_seq_one_letter_code
_entity_poly.pdbx_strand_id
1 'polypeptide(L)'
;MIRGNVFNVFTDEIYPAEIEIKNGIISCVKPVDQKFEGLILPGFIDAHIHIESSMLTPSRFAEAVVPHGTTAVVTDPHEIANVMGLEGIRYMMDDACNVPLKTYFTAPSCVPATPFETSGASLGPEEVEGLLKMDDVVALGEMMNFPGVLNEYPQVMAKLDAAKRSKKPVDGHAPLLSGADLCRYTASGISTEHECTELVEALEKKRLGMKLMLREGSSARNLRDLFKAGGEFIVSDDKHPQDLQVGHVDVMLRNAVEYGVDPVEAVKMVTLNPSNHYNINIGSISSGKAADIVFVDDLKNFHVDRVLINGEMVADNGKPLFKVNPLELPSTFDLKPKNADDFDIRTDGNNGNVTVRVINVLEDQLLTLESEALLKVSDGTLKPDVENDILKIAVVERYGHNRISNAFVKGFNLKKGAIASSVAHDSHNVVVVGTTSYDMAAAVNELLKNKGGIVATADGEFSSLKLPVAGLMSRDPVDEVAGKLNELHDFVRDMGSKLESPLMTMSFMALLVIPKLKISDQGLFDVEKFEFSDVVKKD
;
A
#
# COMPACT_ATOMS: atom_id res chain seq x y z
N MET A 1 34.14 -15.42 -5.54
CA MET A 1 35.02 -14.67 -4.62
C MET A 1 34.90 -13.21 -4.98
N ILE A 2 34.66 -12.35 -3.98
CA ILE A 2 34.47 -10.90 -4.12
C ILE A 2 35.51 -10.19 -3.26
N ARG A 3 36.00 -9.03 -3.68
CA ARG A 3 36.89 -8.17 -2.87
C ARG A 3 36.43 -6.72 -2.94
N GLY A 4 36.52 -6.00 -1.83
CA GLY A 4 36.15 -4.58 -1.75
C GLY A 4 36.15 -4.05 -0.32
N ASN A 5 35.78 -2.78 -0.14
CA ASN A 5 35.58 -2.19 1.18
C ASN A 5 34.23 -2.67 1.73
N VAL A 6 34.23 -3.55 2.73
CA VAL A 6 33.03 -4.12 3.31
C VAL A 6 32.60 -3.29 4.51
N PHE A 7 31.32 -2.92 4.55
CA PHE A 7 30.71 -2.37 5.75
C PHE A 7 30.23 -3.50 6.67
N ASN A 8 30.72 -3.51 7.90
CA ASN A 8 30.32 -4.47 8.91
C ASN A 8 29.29 -3.87 9.87
N VAL A 9 28.02 -4.23 9.64
CA VAL A 9 26.85 -3.81 10.43
C VAL A 9 26.90 -4.18 11.93
N PHE A 10 27.85 -5.03 12.35
CA PHE A 10 28.04 -5.38 13.77
C PHE A 10 29.06 -4.51 14.50
N THR A 11 30.07 -3.99 13.78
CA THR A 11 31.15 -3.19 14.38
C THR A 11 31.13 -1.74 13.92
N ASP A 12 30.24 -1.39 13.00
CA ASP A 12 30.10 -0.07 12.38
C ASP A 12 31.39 0.37 11.62
N GLU A 13 32.22 -0.60 11.22
CA GLU A 13 33.49 -0.38 10.53
C GLU A 13 33.40 -0.66 9.04
N ILE A 14 34.17 0.12 8.25
CA ILE A 14 34.44 -0.17 6.84
C ILE A 14 35.89 -0.64 6.73
N TYR A 15 36.11 -1.83 6.17
CA TYR A 15 37.46 -2.36 5.95
C TYR A 15 37.57 -3.16 4.66
N PRO A 16 38.75 -3.18 4.01
CA PRO A 16 38.99 -4.00 2.84
C PRO A 16 38.96 -5.50 3.20
N ALA A 17 38.14 -6.27 2.49
CA ALA A 17 37.99 -7.70 2.73
C ALA A 17 37.80 -8.51 1.44
N GLU A 18 38.07 -9.81 1.55
CA GLU A 18 37.69 -10.84 0.59
C GLU A 18 36.51 -11.64 1.15
N ILE A 19 35.47 -11.81 0.33
CA ILE A 19 34.26 -12.57 0.63
C ILE A 19 34.26 -13.84 -0.23
N GLU A 20 34.32 -15.00 0.43
CA GLU A 20 34.16 -16.31 -0.18
C GLU A 20 32.69 -16.73 -0.14
N ILE A 21 32.15 -17.12 -1.30
CA ILE A 21 30.75 -17.56 -1.45
C ILE A 21 30.76 -18.97 -1.99
N LYS A 22 29.96 -19.85 -1.36
CA LYS A 22 29.75 -21.25 -1.75
C LYS A 22 28.27 -21.56 -1.70
N ASN A 23 27.71 -22.03 -2.83
CA ASN A 23 26.29 -22.38 -2.97
C ASN A 23 25.35 -21.27 -2.46
N GLY A 24 25.66 -20.02 -2.83
CA GLY A 24 24.91 -18.83 -2.45
C GLY A 24 24.99 -18.40 -0.98
N ILE A 25 25.84 -19.05 -0.17
CA ILE A 25 26.10 -18.70 1.22
C ILE A 25 27.50 -18.11 1.35
N ILE A 26 27.65 -17.07 2.17
CA ILE A 26 28.96 -16.52 2.54
C ILE A 26 29.66 -17.55 3.43
N SER A 27 30.76 -18.12 2.96
CA SER A 27 31.53 -19.11 3.74
C SER A 27 32.63 -18.48 4.58
N CYS A 28 33.15 -17.33 4.16
CA CYS A 28 34.19 -16.62 4.90
C CYS A 28 34.29 -15.16 4.48
N VAL A 29 34.62 -14.29 5.44
CA VAL A 29 35.01 -12.89 5.22
C VAL A 29 36.38 -12.69 5.87
N LYS A 30 37.38 -12.27 5.08
CA LYS A 30 38.76 -12.11 5.55
C LYS A 30 39.29 -10.71 5.23
N PRO A 31 39.82 -9.96 6.20
CA PRO A 31 40.50 -8.70 5.92
C PRO A 31 41.66 -8.89 4.94
N VAL A 32 41.87 -7.91 4.06
CA VAL A 32 42.99 -7.90 3.11
C VAL A 32 43.67 -6.53 3.11
N ASP A 33 44.96 -6.48 2.83
CA ASP A 33 45.71 -5.22 2.72
C ASP A 33 45.73 -4.73 1.27
N GLN A 34 44.58 -4.24 0.79
CA GLN A 34 44.41 -3.68 -0.56
C GLN A 34 43.42 -2.51 -0.52
N LYS A 35 43.64 -1.51 -1.39
CA LYS A 35 42.70 -0.39 -1.57
C LYS A 35 41.69 -0.70 -2.66
N PHE A 36 40.43 -0.36 -2.41
CA PHE A 36 39.33 -0.47 -3.35
C PHE A 36 38.55 0.84 -3.42
N GLU A 37 37.82 1.04 -4.51
CA GLU A 37 36.79 2.08 -4.64
C GLU A 37 35.42 1.49 -4.33
N GLY A 38 34.47 2.35 -3.96
CA GLY A 38 33.11 1.95 -3.57
C GLY A 38 33.06 1.18 -2.26
N LEU A 39 31.84 0.76 -1.92
CA LEU A 39 31.50 0.02 -0.71
C LEU A 39 30.67 -1.22 -1.05
N ILE A 40 30.84 -2.25 -0.22
CA ILE A 40 30.06 -3.48 -0.25
C ILE A 40 29.20 -3.49 1.02
N LEU A 41 27.89 -3.45 0.82
CA LEU A 41 26.87 -3.46 1.87
C LEU A 41 26.06 -4.76 1.83
N PRO A 42 25.45 -5.20 2.95
CA PRO A 42 24.42 -6.23 2.89
C PRO A 42 23.26 -5.77 1.99
N GLY A 43 22.59 -6.72 1.37
CA GLY A 43 21.39 -6.46 0.58
C GLY A 43 20.30 -5.73 1.38
N PHE A 44 19.66 -4.75 0.74
CA PHE A 44 18.63 -3.93 1.39
C PHE A 44 17.33 -4.71 1.52
N ILE A 45 16.61 -4.41 2.60
CA ILE A 45 15.35 -5.03 3.02
C ILE A 45 14.35 -3.91 3.26
N ASP A 46 13.28 -3.90 2.48
CA ASP A 46 12.10 -3.12 2.82
C ASP A 46 11.22 -3.93 3.77
N ALA A 47 11.05 -3.45 4.99
CA ALA A 47 10.53 -4.23 6.11
C ALA A 47 9.01 -4.16 6.28
N HIS A 48 8.34 -3.33 5.49
CA HIS A 48 6.89 -3.20 5.45
C HIS A 48 6.48 -2.50 4.14
N ILE A 49 5.78 -3.22 3.26
CA ILE A 49 5.30 -2.70 1.97
C ILE A 49 4.02 -3.41 1.52
N HIS A 50 3.16 -2.71 0.80
CA HIS A 50 2.07 -3.28 0.00
C HIS A 50 2.49 -3.26 -1.47
N ILE A 51 2.89 -4.43 -2.02
CA ILE A 51 3.31 -4.51 -3.43
C ILE A 51 2.15 -4.08 -4.35
N GLU A 52 0.91 -4.36 -3.96
CA GLU A 52 -0.30 -3.98 -4.68
C GLU A 52 -0.40 -2.47 -4.91
N SER A 53 0.05 -1.64 -3.97
CA SER A 53 0.07 -0.17 -4.06
C SER A 53 0.99 0.35 -5.18
N SER A 54 1.97 -0.47 -5.61
CA SER A 54 2.80 -0.20 -6.79
C SER A 54 2.09 -0.40 -8.11
N MET A 55 0.90 -1.01 -8.07
CA MET A 55 0.14 -1.40 -9.25
C MET A 55 0.92 -2.38 -10.15
N LEU A 56 1.94 -3.06 -9.62
CA LEU A 56 2.76 -4.05 -10.31
C LEU A 56 2.59 -5.42 -9.65
N THR A 57 2.59 -6.48 -10.44
CA THR A 57 2.74 -7.85 -9.90
C THR A 57 4.07 -8.01 -9.17
N PRO A 58 4.20 -8.91 -8.18
CA PRO A 58 5.45 -9.12 -7.43
C PRO A 58 6.71 -9.29 -8.30
N SER A 59 6.60 -10.00 -9.41
CA SER A 59 7.69 -10.20 -10.37
C SER A 59 8.09 -8.92 -11.12
N ARG A 60 7.15 -8.03 -11.42
CA ARG A 60 7.39 -6.70 -12.03
C ARG A 60 7.89 -5.69 -11.00
N PHE A 61 7.39 -5.78 -9.78
CA PHE A 61 7.92 -5.02 -8.66
C PHE A 61 9.41 -5.36 -8.44
N ALA A 62 9.77 -6.65 -8.44
CA ALA A 62 11.17 -7.08 -8.38
C ALA A 62 12.03 -6.52 -9.53
N GLU A 63 11.50 -6.51 -10.76
CA GLU A 63 12.16 -5.89 -11.91
C GLU A 63 12.54 -4.44 -11.65
N ALA A 64 11.62 -3.69 -11.03
CA ALA A 64 11.79 -2.28 -10.72
C ALA A 64 12.79 -2.08 -9.58
N VAL A 65 12.72 -2.84 -8.48
CA VAL A 65 13.45 -2.50 -7.24
C VAL A 65 14.81 -3.18 -7.06
N VAL A 66 15.03 -4.34 -7.68
CA VAL A 66 16.31 -5.07 -7.55
C VAL A 66 17.49 -4.25 -8.08
N PRO A 67 17.38 -3.52 -9.21
CA PRO A 67 18.46 -2.63 -9.68
C PRO A 67 18.86 -1.54 -8.67
N HIS A 68 17.99 -1.22 -7.72
CA HIS A 68 18.20 -0.23 -6.67
C HIS A 68 18.67 -0.84 -5.34
N GLY A 69 19.21 -2.06 -5.36
CA GLY A 69 19.82 -2.69 -4.19
C GLY A 69 18.84 -3.42 -3.26
N THR A 70 17.55 -3.40 -3.58
CA THR A 70 16.55 -4.15 -2.80
C THR A 70 16.70 -5.63 -3.09
N THR A 71 17.06 -6.40 -2.07
CA THR A 71 17.26 -7.86 -2.18
C THR A 71 16.16 -8.66 -1.53
N ALA A 72 15.42 -8.04 -0.60
CA ALA A 72 14.26 -8.63 0.02
C ALA A 72 13.21 -7.57 0.38
N VAL A 73 11.97 -8.03 0.50
CA VAL A 73 10.87 -7.25 1.06
C VAL A 73 10.06 -8.10 2.03
N VAL A 74 9.41 -7.45 2.99
CA VAL A 74 8.36 -8.03 3.84
C VAL A 74 7.06 -7.34 3.47
N THR A 75 6.20 -8.04 2.75
CA THR A 75 4.95 -7.49 2.21
C THR A 75 3.73 -8.01 2.96
N ASP A 76 2.78 -7.12 3.27
CA ASP A 76 1.45 -7.50 3.75
C ASP A 76 0.48 -7.51 2.56
N PRO A 77 0.06 -8.69 2.07
CA PRO A 77 -0.79 -8.81 0.89
C PRO A 77 -2.27 -8.61 1.22
N HIS A 78 -2.60 -7.67 2.12
CA HIS A 78 -3.96 -7.49 2.62
C HIS A 78 -4.91 -6.98 1.52
N GLU A 79 -4.39 -6.30 0.51
CA GLU A 79 -5.17 -5.74 -0.59
C GLU A 79 -5.74 -6.86 -1.46
N ILE A 80 -4.86 -7.73 -1.99
CA ILE A 80 -5.34 -8.87 -2.77
C ILE A 80 -6.10 -9.88 -1.90
N ALA A 81 -5.80 -9.96 -0.61
CA ALA A 81 -6.53 -10.81 0.32
C ALA A 81 -7.97 -10.33 0.53
N ASN A 82 -8.24 -9.02 0.54
CA ASN A 82 -9.61 -8.51 0.53
C ASN A 82 -10.35 -8.89 -0.76
N VAL A 83 -9.67 -8.96 -1.90
CA VAL A 83 -10.32 -9.35 -3.17
C VAL A 83 -10.56 -10.87 -3.28
N MET A 84 -9.60 -11.69 -2.83
CA MET A 84 -9.54 -13.12 -3.19
C MET A 84 -9.19 -14.06 -2.04
N GLY A 85 -8.90 -13.53 -0.86
CA GLY A 85 -8.48 -14.31 0.31
C GLY A 85 -7.19 -15.09 0.04
N LEU A 86 -7.16 -16.35 0.47
CA LEU A 86 -5.99 -17.22 0.34
C LEU A 86 -5.54 -17.44 -1.11
N GLU A 87 -6.45 -17.40 -2.10
CA GLU A 87 -6.09 -17.57 -3.51
C GLU A 87 -5.27 -16.38 -4.03
N GLY A 88 -5.61 -15.17 -3.59
CA GLY A 88 -4.87 -13.95 -3.90
C GLY A 88 -3.46 -13.96 -3.31
N ILE A 89 -3.37 -14.32 -2.02
CA ILE A 89 -2.08 -14.45 -1.34
C ILE A 89 -1.21 -15.49 -2.06
N ARG A 90 -1.78 -16.65 -2.40
CA ARG A 90 -1.08 -17.70 -3.13
C ARG A 90 -0.59 -17.22 -4.49
N TYR A 91 -1.40 -16.47 -5.24
CA TYR A 91 -0.96 -15.87 -6.50
C TYR A 91 0.29 -15.00 -6.31
N MET A 92 0.31 -14.13 -5.30
CA MET A 92 1.47 -13.27 -5.05
C MET A 92 2.72 -14.09 -4.69
N MET A 93 2.58 -15.13 -3.86
CA MET A 93 3.68 -16.03 -3.52
C MET A 93 4.21 -16.76 -4.76
N ASP A 94 3.32 -17.31 -5.59
CA ASP A 94 3.67 -18.05 -6.80
C ASP A 94 4.32 -17.13 -7.85
N ASP A 95 3.86 -15.88 -8.01
CA ASP A 95 4.46 -14.91 -8.93
C ASP A 95 5.85 -14.44 -8.46
N ALA A 96 6.00 -14.16 -7.16
CA ALA A 96 7.27 -13.75 -6.55
C ALA A 96 8.35 -14.83 -6.66
N CYS A 97 7.98 -16.11 -6.58
CA CYS A 97 8.92 -17.22 -6.66
C CYS A 97 9.62 -17.36 -8.03
N ASN A 98 9.15 -16.66 -9.08
CA ASN A 98 9.74 -16.72 -10.42
C ASN A 98 10.86 -15.70 -10.67
N VAL A 99 11.17 -14.85 -9.68
CA VAL A 99 12.19 -13.79 -9.74
C VAL A 99 13.16 -13.90 -8.56
N PRO A 100 14.36 -13.29 -8.63
CA PRO A 100 15.36 -13.48 -7.57
C PRO A 100 15.09 -12.68 -6.29
N LEU A 101 14.22 -11.67 -6.31
CA LEU A 101 13.87 -10.90 -5.10
C LEU A 101 13.30 -11.84 -4.03
N LYS A 102 13.82 -11.77 -2.81
CA LYS A 102 13.29 -12.54 -1.68
C LYS A 102 12.06 -11.84 -1.11
N THR A 103 10.88 -12.30 -1.50
CA THR A 103 9.62 -11.77 -0.98
C THR A 103 9.17 -12.61 0.21
N TYR A 104 9.25 -12.02 1.41
CA TYR A 104 8.62 -12.54 2.61
C TYR A 104 7.24 -11.90 2.77
N PHE A 105 6.31 -12.65 3.35
CA PHE A 105 4.93 -12.23 3.52
C PHE A 105 4.59 -12.07 5.01
N THR A 106 3.62 -11.23 5.32
CA THR A 106 2.90 -11.30 6.59
C THR A 106 1.53 -11.94 6.34
N ALA A 107 0.93 -12.52 7.38
CA ALA A 107 -0.45 -13.03 7.27
C ALA A 107 -1.43 -11.86 7.44
N PRO A 108 -2.27 -11.51 6.44
CA PRO A 108 -3.19 -10.38 6.56
C PRO A 108 -4.11 -10.51 7.77
N SER A 109 -4.13 -9.48 8.61
CA SER A 109 -4.73 -9.57 9.93
C SER A 109 -6.23 -9.19 9.94
N CYS A 110 -6.63 -8.27 9.06
CA CYS A 110 -7.93 -7.59 9.05
C CYS A 110 -8.64 -7.70 7.70
N VAL A 111 -9.03 -8.92 7.32
CA VAL A 111 -9.79 -9.19 6.08
C VAL A 111 -11.18 -9.75 6.43
N PRO A 112 -12.28 -8.99 6.23
CA PRO A 112 -12.31 -7.56 5.86
C PRO A 112 -11.88 -6.65 7.02
N ALA A 113 -11.57 -5.38 6.70
CA ALA A 113 -11.27 -4.36 7.70
C ALA A 113 -12.48 -4.03 8.58
N THR A 114 -13.69 -4.06 8.00
CA THR A 114 -14.95 -3.67 8.64
C THR A 114 -16.14 -4.48 8.11
N PRO A 115 -17.21 -4.72 8.91
CA PRO A 115 -18.42 -5.40 8.45
C PRO A 115 -19.40 -4.51 7.66
N PHE A 116 -19.13 -3.22 7.50
CA PHE A 116 -20.04 -2.23 6.89
C PHE A 116 -19.88 -2.07 5.36
N GLU A 117 -19.17 -3.01 4.74
CA GLU A 117 -18.93 -3.06 3.30
C GLU A 117 -18.76 -4.52 2.83
N THR A 118 -18.84 -4.73 1.52
CA THR A 118 -18.66 -6.04 0.92
C THR A 118 -17.23 -6.22 0.45
N SER A 119 -16.50 -7.12 1.11
CA SER A 119 -15.18 -7.59 0.65
C SER A 119 -15.33 -8.89 -0.14
N GLY A 120 -14.37 -9.18 -1.01
CA GLY A 120 -14.35 -10.40 -1.84
C GLY A 120 -14.02 -11.66 -1.04
N ALA A 121 -13.40 -11.50 0.13
CA ALA A 121 -13.09 -12.61 1.02
C ALA A 121 -13.12 -12.23 2.51
N SER A 122 -12.93 -13.23 3.36
CA SER A 122 -12.69 -13.07 4.79
C SER A 122 -11.64 -14.07 5.24
N LEU A 123 -10.74 -13.66 6.14
CA LEU A 123 -9.75 -14.53 6.74
C LEU A 123 -10.01 -14.66 8.24
N GLY A 124 -10.38 -15.86 8.67
CA GLY A 124 -10.56 -16.21 10.06
C GLY A 124 -9.25 -16.65 10.73
N PRO A 125 -9.32 -17.05 12.02
CA PRO A 125 -8.16 -17.54 12.75
C PRO A 125 -7.52 -18.79 12.14
N GLU A 126 -8.31 -19.66 11.50
CA GLU A 126 -7.80 -20.91 10.90
C GLU A 126 -6.96 -20.63 9.65
N GLU A 127 -7.42 -19.74 8.78
CA GLU A 127 -6.67 -19.31 7.60
C GLU A 127 -5.36 -18.63 7.98
N VAL A 128 -5.40 -17.72 8.96
CA VAL A 128 -4.21 -17.03 9.49
C VAL A 128 -3.23 -18.01 10.12
N GLU A 129 -3.70 -18.97 10.92
CA GLU A 129 -2.83 -20.02 11.49
C GLU A 129 -2.23 -20.93 10.41
N GLY A 130 -2.95 -21.16 9.31
CA GLY A 130 -2.44 -21.85 8.12
C GLY A 130 -1.28 -21.10 7.46
N LEU A 131 -1.45 -19.80 7.22
CA LEU A 131 -0.41 -18.93 6.64
C LEU A 131 0.82 -18.86 7.54
N LEU A 132 0.64 -18.65 8.84
CA LEU A 132 1.73 -18.55 9.82
C LEU A 132 2.57 -19.84 9.96
N LYS A 133 2.15 -20.97 9.37
CA LYS A 133 2.96 -22.20 9.31
C LYS A 133 3.93 -22.23 8.13
N MET A 134 3.77 -21.35 7.15
CA MET A 134 4.65 -21.26 5.99
C MET A 134 5.95 -20.54 6.35
N ASP A 135 7.08 -20.98 5.81
CA ASP A 135 8.39 -20.39 6.11
C ASP A 135 8.53 -18.97 5.56
N ASP A 136 7.93 -18.70 4.39
CA ASP A 136 7.96 -17.38 3.74
C ASP A 136 7.03 -16.37 4.42
N VAL A 137 6.10 -16.80 5.29
CA VAL A 137 5.22 -15.90 6.05
C VAL A 137 5.89 -15.59 7.39
N VAL A 138 6.50 -14.42 7.56
CA VAL A 138 7.40 -14.13 8.69
C VAL A 138 6.73 -13.46 9.88
N ALA A 139 5.52 -12.91 9.72
CA ALA A 139 4.78 -12.21 10.77
C ALA A 139 3.27 -12.36 10.61
N LEU A 140 2.52 -12.00 11.66
CA LEU A 140 1.13 -11.55 11.49
C LEU A 140 1.17 -10.10 11.04
N GLY A 141 0.46 -9.78 9.95
CA GLY A 141 0.41 -8.47 9.34
C GLY A 141 -0.18 -7.41 10.25
N GLU A 142 -0.15 -6.17 9.78
CA GLU A 142 -0.45 -5.01 10.58
C GLU A 142 -1.82 -5.09 11.26
N MET A 143 -1.85 -5.02 12.59
CA MET A 143 -3.08 -5.15 13.37
C MET A 143 -3.83 -3.82 13.46
N MET A 144 -4.43 -3.41 12.34
CA MET A 144 -5.23 -2.17 12.23
C MET A 144 -6.54 -2.21 13.04
N ASN A 145 -7.09 -3.40 13.31
CA ASN A 145 -8.25 -3.57 14.19
C ASN A 145 -7.84 -3.47 15.68
N PHE A 146 -7.16 -2.40 16.05
CA PHE A 146 -6.86 -2.06 17.44
C PHE A 146 -8.14 -1.96 18.30
N PRO A 147 -9.33 -1.52 17.83
CA PRO A 147 -10.54 -1.58 18.64
C PRO A 147 -10.90 -3.01 19.05
N GLY A 148 -10.73 -3.97 18.16
CA GLY A 148 -10.93 -5.39 18.46
C GLY A 148 -9.91 -5.96 19.44
N VAL A 149 -8.67 -5.45 19.44
CA VAL A 149 -7.66 -5.78 20.46
C VAL A 149 -8.08 -5.22 21.83
N LEU A 150 -8.45 -3.94 21.90
CA LEU A 150 -8.82 -3.27 23.16
C LEU A 150 -10.07 -3.86 23.81
N ASN A 151 -11.00 -4.35 23.00
CA ASN A 151 -12.25 -4.98 23.44
C ASN A 151 -12.17 -6.52 23.46
N GLU A 152 -10.98 -7.10 23.26
CA GLU A 152 -10.72 -8.54 23.31
C GLU A 152 -11.67 -9.38 22.43
N TYR A 153 -11.94 -8.91 21.20
CA TYR A 153 -12.80 -9.63 20.27
C TYR A 153 -12.24 -11.04 19.99
N PRO A 154 -13.04 -12.12 20.16
CA PRO A 154 -12.52 -13.49 20.15
C PRO A 154 -11.72 -13.85 18.89
N GLN A 155 -12.16 -13.40 17.71
CA GLN A 155 -11.45 -13.68 16.46
C GLN A 155 -10.11 -12.94 16.34
N VAL A 156 -10.03 -11.70 16.83
CA VAL A 156 -8.78 -10.90 16.84
C VAL A 156 -7.78 -11.54 17.80
N MET A 157 -8.21 -11.86 19.02
CA MET A 157 -7.35 -12.51 20.02
C MET A 157 -6.85 -13.88 19.55
N ALA A 158 -7.70 -14.66 18.87
CA ALA A 158 -7.29 -15.95 18.32
C ALA A 158 -6.18 -15.83 17.25
N LYS A 159 -6.21 -14.79 16.41
CA LYS A 159 -5.14 -14.49 15.44
C LYS A 159 -3.83 -14.10 16.14
N LEU A 160 -3.91 -13.22 17.15
CA LEU A 160 -2.74 -12.86 17.97
C LEU A 160 -2.13 -14.07 18.67
N ASP A 161 -2.96 -14.96 19.21
CA ASP A 161 -2.49 -16.19 19.85
C ASP A 161 -1.88 -17.18 18.85
N ALA A 162 -2.37 -17.22 17.60
CA ALA A 162 -1.74 -18.01 16.54
C ALA A 162 -0.32 -17.51 16.24
N ALA A 163 -0.10 -16.19 16.15
CA ALA A 163 1.22 -15.61 15.97
C ALA A 163 2.17 -15.97 17.13
N LYS A 164 1.69 -15.87 18.37
CA LYS A 164 2.44 -16.27 19.57
C LYS A 164 2.83 -17.75 19.54
N ARG A 165 1.91 -18.65 19.17
CA ARG A 165 2.19 -20.10 19.04
C ARG A 165 3.25 -20.38 17.97
N SER A 166 3.18 -19.67 16.84
CA SER A 166 4.17 -19.76 15.75
C SER A 166 5.48 -19.05 16.05
N LYS A 167 5.59 -18.33 17.18
CA LYS A 167 6.74 -17.51 17.58
C LYS A 167 7.14 -16.48 16.52
N LYS A 168 6.14 -15.96 15.80
CA LYS A 168 6.30 -14.92 14.80
C LYS A 168 5.86 -13.58 15.40
N PRO A 169 6.55 -12.47 15.08
CA PRO A 169 6.13 -11.15 15.53
C PRO A 169 4.75 -10.79 14.98
N VAL A 170 4.15 -9.77 15.59
CA VAL A 170 2.93 -9.13 15.11
C VAL A 170 3.25 -7.68 14.80
N ASP A 171 2.95 -7.29 13.57
CA ASP A 171 3.09 -5.91 13.14
C ASP A 171 1.90 -5.05 13.60
N GLY A 172 2.18 -3.80 13.92
CA GLY A 172 1.18 -2.87 14.45
C GLY A 172 0.80 -1.77 13.47
N HIS A 173 -0.43 -1.30 13.65
CA HIS A 173 -1.06 -0.16 12.98
C HIS A 173 -2.04 0.44 13.98
N ALA A 174 -1.63 1.48 14.70
CA ALA A 174 -2.44 2.07 15.77
C ALA A 174 -2.33 3.61 15.81
N PRO A 175 -2.72 4.32 14.74
CA PRO A 175 -2.60 5.77 14.66
C PRO A 175 -3.23 6.46 15.87
N LEU A 176 -2.51 7.40 16.49
CA LEU A 176 -2.97 8.24 17.62
C LEU A 176 -3.32 7.49 18.91
N LEU A 177 -3.16 6.17 18.96
CA LEU A 177 -3.42 5.37 20.15
C LEU A 177 -2.38 5.71 21.25
N SER A 178 -2.85 6.10 22.43
CA SER A 178 -2.01 6.57 23.54
C SER A 178 -2.47 6.05 24.90
N GLY A 179 -1.64 6.28 25.93
CA GLY A 179 -2.00 6.05 27.32
C GLY A 179 -2.39 4.60 27.64
N ALA A 180 -3.49 4.43 28.37
CA ALA A 180 -3.91 3.12 28.86
C ALA A 180 -4.30 2.15 27.73
N ASP A 181 -4.86 2.66 26.64
CA ASP A 181 -5.26 1.82 25.51
C ASP A 181 -4.03 1.36 24.72
N LEU A 182 -3.03 2.23 24.52
CA LEU A 182 -1.75 1.83 23.95
C LEU A 182 -1.04 0.76 24.80
N CYS A 183 -1.09 0.87 26.12
CA CYS A 183 -0.59 -0.17 27.02
C CYS A 183 -1.29 -1.52 26.81
N ARG A 184 -2.61 -1.55 26.56
CA ARG A 184 -3.33 -2.81 26.26
C ARG A 184 -2.95 -3.39 24.91
N TYR A 185 -2.83 -2.53 23.89
CA TYR A 185 -2.44 -2.93 22.55
C TYR A 185 -1.06 -3.59 22.53
N THR A 186 -0.06 -2.92 23.12
CA THR A 186 1.32 -3.43 23.24
C THR A 186 1.40 -4.69 24.11
N ALA A 187 0.66 -4.75 25.22
CA ALA A 187 0.60 -5.94 26.09
C ALA A 187 0.05 -7.19 25.38
N SER A 188 -0.67 -7.00 24.26
CA SER A 188 -1.21 -8.11 23.46
C SER A 188 -0.16 -8.80 22.58
N GLY A 189 1.06 -8.26 22.51
CA GLY A 189 2.21 -8.84 21.80
C GLY A 189 2.54 -8.16 20.46
N ILE A 190 1.90 -7.02 20.17
CA ILE A 190 2.12 -6.23 18.96
C ILE A 190 3.39 -5.40 19.15
N SER A 191 4.31 -5.48 18.19
CA SER A 191 5.72 -5.16 18.44
C SER A 191 6.32 -4.07 17.55
N THR A 192 5.63 -3.67 16.48
CA THR A 192 6.06 -2.63 15.55
C THR A 192 4.95 -1.59 15.34
N GLU A 193 5.30 -0.44 14.80
CA GLU A 193 4.36 0.62 14.42
C GLU A 193 4.93 1.44 13.26
N HIS A 194 4.10 1.72 12.24
CA HIS A 194 4.43 2.61 11.13
C HIS A 194 3.51 3.86 11.05
N GLU A 195 2.40 3.91 11.78
CA GLU A 195 1.37 4.95 11.69
C GLU A 195 1.61 6.20 12.56
N CYS A 196 2.80 6.34 13.16
CA CYS A 196 3.10 7.56 13.89
C CYS A 196 3.10 8.76 12.95
N THR A 197 2.50 9.86 13.40
CA THR A 197 2.52 11.15 12.69
C THR A 197 3.20 12.24 13.49
N GLU A 198 3.20 12.14 14.82
CA GLU A 198 3.76 13.13 15.72
C GLU A 198 4.93 12.58 16.53
N LEU A 199 5.94 13.41 16.78
CA LEU A 199 7.14 13.00 17.52
C LEU A 199 6.79 12.51 18.95
N VAL A 200 5.78 13.11 19.58
CA VAL A 200 5.35 12.74 20.94
C VAL A 200 4.74 11.34 20.94
N GLU A 201 3.93 11.02 19.95
CA GLU A 201 3.32 9.69 19.76
C GLU A 201 4.42 8.63 19.53
N ALA A 202 5.34 8.89 18.60
CA ALA A 202 6.46 8.01 18.32
C ALA A 202 7.29 7.71 19.57
N LEU A 203 7.62 8.73 20.36
CA LEU A 203 8.36 8.58 21.61
C LEU A 203 7.58 7.80 22.67
N GLU A 204 6.27 7.95 22.75
CA GLU A 204 5.42 7.18 23.68
C GLU A 204 5.43 5.69 23.32
N LYS A 205 5.14 5.36 22.06
CA LYS A 205 5.14 3.97 21.56
C LYS A 205 6.50 3.30 21.72
N LYS A 206 7.57 4.03 21.41
CA LYS A 206 8.95 3.55 21.62
C LYS A 206 9.29 3.29 23.09
N ARG A 207 8.83 4.15 24.02
CA ARG A 207 9.03 3.94 25.48
C ARG A 207 8.34 2.69 25.99
N LEU A 208 7.28 2.22 25.32
CA LEU A 208 6.61 0.96 25.61
C LEU A 208 7.26 -0.25 24.92
N GLY A 209 8.36 -0.04 24.19
CA GLY A 209 9.15 -1.09 23.57
C GLY A 209 8.69 -1.48 22.16
N MET A 210 7.78 -0.71 21.54
CA MET A 210 7.48 -0.87 20.12
C MET A 210 8.67 -0.43 19.27
N LYS A 211 8.90 -1.14 18.18
CA LYS A 211 9.90 -0.78 17.17
C LYS A 211 9.26 0.12 16.13
N LEU A 212 9.83 1.29 15.89
CA LEU A 212 9.28 2.25 14.93
C LEU A 212 9.77 1.93 13.52
N MET A 213 8.80 1.82 12.61
CA MET A 213 8.96 1.75 11.16
C MET A 213 8.75 3.15 10.60
N LEU A 214 9.81 3.83 10.22
CA LEU A 214 9.71 5.20 9.72
C LEU A 214 9.39 5.18 8.22
N ARG A 215 8.18 5.60 7.86
CA ARG A 215 7.68 5.58 6.49
C ARG A 215 8.36 6.63 5.60
N GLU A 216 8.77 6.21 4.42
CA GLU A 216 9.28 7.04 3.34
C GLU A 216 8.68 6.57 1.99
N GLY A 217 7.35 6.57 1.94
CA GLY A 217 6.49 6.10 0.85
C GLY A 217 5.99 7.20 -0.10
N SER A 218 5.07 6.81 -0.97
CA SER A 218 4.32 7.70 -1.86
C SER A 218 3.16 8.36 -1.12
N SER A 219 2.42 7.58 -0.33
CA SER A 219 1.25 8.05 0.44
C SER A 219 1.66 8.79 1.72
N ALA A 220 2.75 8.36 2.38
CA ALA A 220 3.19 8.91 3.67
C ALA A 220 4.72 9.03 3.75
N ARG A 221 5.21 10.18 4.24
CA ARG A 221 6.65 10.49 4.38
C ARG A 221 6.98 11.00 5.78
N ASN A 222 6.90 10.11 6.77
CA ASN A 222 7.08 10.45 8.18
C ASN A 222 8.54 10.39 8.65
N LEU A 223 9.46 9.83 7.85
CA LEU A 223 10.88 9.73 8.19
C LEU A 223 11.47 11.09 8.59
N ARG A 224 11.24 12.12 7.80
CA ARG A 224 11.76 13.48 8.04
C ARG A 224 11.31 14.06 9.38
N ASP A 225 10.07 13.79 9.77
CA ASP A 225 9.46 14.39 10.96
C ASP A 225 9.79 13.57 12.21
N LEU A 226 9.97 12.25 12.07
CA LEU A 226 10.06 11.33 13.20
C LEU A 226 11.45 10.79 13.48
N PHE A 227 12.45 10.95 12.59
CA PHE A 227 13.78 10.35 12.82
C PHE A 227 14.44 10.76 14.15
N LYS A 228 14.06 11.90 14.73
CA LYS A 228 14.52 12.36 16.05
C LYS A 228 14.04 11.49 17.22
N ALA A 229 12.97 10.71 17.06
CA ALA A 229 12.60 9.66 18.03
C ALA A 229 13.55 8.44 17.94
N GLY A 230 14.38 8.39 16.90
CA GLY A 230 15.05 7.20 16.42
C GLY A 230 14.05 6.24 15.76
N GLY A 231 14.54 5.30 14.96
CA GLY A 231 13.72 4.25 14.37
C GLY A 231 14.51 2.97 14.22
N GLU A 232 13.81 1.86 14.21
CA GLU A 232 14.43 0.55 14.01
C GLU A 232 14.45 0.19 12.53
N PHE A 233 13.50 0.71 11.75
CA PHE A 233 13.35 0.44 10.32
C PHE A 233 13.05 1.71 9.53
N ILE A 234 13.48 1.74 8.28
CA ILE A 234 12.94 2.65 7.26
C ILE A 234 12.13 1.76 6.33
N VAL A 235 10.86 2.11 6.10
CA VAL A 235 9.93 1.28 5.32
C VAL A 235 9.22 2.13 4.28
N SER A 236 8.77 1.50 3.20
CA SER A 236 8.09 2.24 2.14
C SER A 236 6.58 2.32 2.35
N ASP A 237 5.97 1.31 2.98
CA ASP A 237 4.51 1.19 3.13
C ASP A 237 3.82 1.13 1.75
N ASP A 238 3.32 2.25 1.24
CA ASP A 238 2.82 2.36 -0.13
C ASP A 238 3.86 3.00 -1.07
N LYS A 239 4.10 2.38 -2.22
CA LYS A 239 4.88 2.97 -3.31
C LYS A 239 4.12 2.97 -4.60
N HIS A 240 3.99 4.13 -5.23
CA HIS A 240 3.44 4.29 -6.58
C HIS A 240 4.47 3.98 -7.67
N PRO A 241 4.01 3.60 -8.87
CA PRO A 241 4.90 3.23 -9.96
C PRO A 241 5.84 4.37 -10.39
N GLN A 242 5.43 5.65 -10.32
CA GLN A 242 6.33 6.77 -10.64
C GLN A 242 7.53 6.87 -9.70
N ASP A 243 7.32 6.63 -8.40
CA ASP A 243 8.41 6.68 -7.41
C ASP A 243 9.38 5.51 -7.63
N LEU A 244 8.87 4.33 -8.01
CA LEU A 244 9.70 3.17 -8.33
C LEU A 244 10.53 3.33 -9.61
N GLN A 245 10.17 4.24 -10.53
CA GLN A 245 11.05 4.59 -11.66
C GLN A 245 12.30 5.35 -11.22
N VAL A 246 12.21 6.06 -10.09
CA VAL A 246 13.31 6.86 -9.54
C VAL A 246 14.22 5.98 -8.68
N GLY A 247 13.62 5.13 -7.85
CA GLY A 247 14.33 4.12 -7.07
C GLY A 247 13.48 3.54 -5.96
N HIS A 248 14.14 2.93 -4.98
CA HIS A 248 13.45 2.26 -3.87
C HIS A 248 14.16 2.52 -2.55
N VAL A 249 14.74 1.49 -1.92
CA VAL A 249 15.45 1.66 -0.64
C VAL A 249 16.70 2.54 -0.77
N ASP A 250 17.35 2.59 -1.93
CA ASP A 250 18.47 3.51 -2.18
C ASP A 250 18.06 4.99 -2.03
N VAL A 251 16.88 5.36 -2.55
CA VAL A 251 16.30 6.70 -2.38
C VAL A 251 15.94 6.94 -0.93
N MET A 252 15.34 5.96 -0.24
CA MET A 252 14.99 6.08 1.18
C MET A 252 16.23 6.29 2.05
N LEU A 253 17.34 5.63 1.73
CA LEU A 253 18.63 5.82 2.38
C LEU A 253 19.22 7.21 2.11
N ARG A 254 19.18 7.69 0.85
CA ARG A 254 19.58 9.07 0.51
C ARG A 254 18.78 10.10 1.30
N ASN A 255 17.45 9.95 1.33
CA ASN A 255 16.55 10.85 2.06
C ASN A 255 16.86 10.82 3.57
N ALA A 256 17.07 9.63 4.15
CA ALA A 256 17.43 9.49 5.56
C ALA A 256 18.69 10.29 5.90
N VAL A 257 19.75 10.13 5.10
CA VAL A 257 21.01 10.86 5.31
C VAL A 257 20.85 12.36 5.10
N GLU A 258 20.08 12.78 4.09
CA GLU A 258 19.75 14.19 3.86
C GLU A 258 19.00 14.82 5.04
N TYR A 259 18.08 14.08 5.66
CA TYR A 259 17.31 14.54 6.82
C TYR A 259 18.15 14.55 8.12
N GLY A 260 19.33 13.93 8.11
CA GLY A 260 20.28 13.94 9.21
C GLY A 260 20.31 12.65 10.03
N VAL A 261 19.78 11.54 9.50
CA VAL A 261 20.04 10.20 10.06
C VAL A 261 21.51 9.85 9.83
N ASP A 262 22.14 9.28 10.85
CA ASP A 262 23.50 8.79 10.70
C ASP A 262 23.55 7.68 9.61
N PRO A 263 24.46 7.76 8.62
CA PRO A 263 24.47 6.80 7.52
C PRO A 263 24.69 5.34 7.92
N VAL A 264 25.48 5.08 8.97
CA VAL A 264 25.74 3.72 9.47
C VAL A 264 24.44 3.16 10.06
N GLU A 265 23.72 3.95 10.84
CA GLU A 265 22.43 3.57 11.40
C GLU A 265 21.37 3.39 10.31
N ALA A 266 21.32 4.28 9.30
CA ALA A 266 20.41 4.16 8.17
C ALA A 266 20.57 2.81 7.42
N VAL A 267 21.82 2.37 7.18
CA VAL A 267 22.07 1.06 6.57
C VAL A 267 21.56 -0.07 7.47
N LYS A 268 21.75 0.00 8.80
CA LYS A 268 21.27 -1.02 9.74
C LYS A 268 19.74 -1.10 9.78
N MET A 269 19.06 0.03 9.64
CA MET A 269 17.59 0.11 9.59
C MET A 269 16.98 -0.62 8.39
N VAL A 270 17.73 -0.81 7.29
CA VAL A 270 17.28 -1.54 6.09
C VAL A 270 18.07 -2.83 5.84
N THR A 271 18.83 -3.32 6.83
CA THR A 271 19.61 -4.57 6.71
C THR A 271 19.50 -5.42 7.97
N LEU A 272 20.32 -5.14 8.98
CA LEU A 272 20.47 -5.96 10.17
C LEU A 272 19.21 -5.95 11.04
N ASN A 273 18.61 -4.79 11.25
CA ASN A 273 17.44 -4.63 12.12
C ASN A 273 16.24 -5.44 11.62
N PRO A 274 15.77 -5.28 10.36
CA PRO A 274 14.63 -6.05 9.87
C PRO A 274 14.95 -7.54 9.77
N SER A 275 16.19 -7.89 9.41
CA SER A 275 16.65 -9.28 9.40
C SER A 275 16.49 -9.97 10.76
N ASN A 276 16.91 -9.30 11.83
CA ASN A 276 16.78 -9.81 13.19
C ASN A 276 15.32 -9.82 13.69
N HIS A 277 14.51 -8.84 13.28
CA HIS A 277 13.10 -8.77 13.69
C HIS A 277 12.30 -9.96 13.15
N TYR A 278 12.41 -10.22 11.85
CA TYR A 278 11.66 -11.28 11.16
C TYR A 278 12.39 -12.63 11.13
N ASN A 279 13.58 -12.71 11.73
CA ASN A 279 14.41 -13.92 11.79
C ASN A 279 14.71 -14.51 10.39
N ILE A 280 15.09 -13.67 9.44
CA ILE A 280 15.42 -14.05 8.06
C ILE A 280 16.93 -14.13 7.84
N ASN A 281 17.40 -15.03 6.96
CA ASN A 281 18.83 -15.36 6.82
C ASN A 281 19.63 -14.40 5.91
N ILE A 282 19.42 -13.09 6.07
CA ILE A 282 20.04 -12.01 5.26
C ILE A 282 20.48 -10.83 6.15
N GLY A 283 20.76 -9.66 5.58
CA GLY A 283 20.99 -8.41 6.33
C GLY A 283 22.37 -8.26 6.99
N SER A 284 23.33 -9.15 6.71
CA SER A 284 24.74 -8.95 7.10
C SER A 284 25.70 -9.72 6.19
N ILE A 285 26.92 -9.20 6.02
CA ILE A 285 28.01 -9.88 5.30
C ILE A 285 28.82 -10.67 6.32
N SER A 286 28.39 -11.89 6.63
CA SER A 286 29.03 -12.76 7.61
C SER A 286 28.87 -14.24 7.27
N SER A 287 29.77 -15.09 7.78
CA SER A 287 29.76 -16.52 7.51
C SER A 287 28.43 -17.16 7.90
N GLY A 288 27.83 -17.95 7.00
CA GLY A 288 26.56 -18.65 7.18
C GLY A 288 25.32 -17.88 6.70
N LYS A 289 25.45 -16.58 6.39
CA LYS A 289 24.37 -15.79 5.79
C LYS A 289 24.30 -16.00 4.28
N ALA A 290 23.11 -15.81 3.70
CA ALA A 290 22.96 -15.75 2.26
C ALA A 290 23.78 -14.58 1.68
N ALA A 291 24.37 -14.79 0.51
CA ALA A 291 25.21 -13.81 -0.15
C ALA A 291 24.39 -12.77 -0.92
N ASP A 292 23.58 -12.02 -0.18
CA ASP A 292 22.79 -10.90 -0.67
C ASP A 292 23.56 -9.62 -0.41
N ILE A 293 24.08 -9.03 -1.48
CA ILE A 293 25.16 -8.04 -1.42
C ILE A 293 24.87 -6.92 -2.42
N VAL A 294 25.06 -5.68 -2.00
CA VAL A 294 24.90 -4.48 -2.82
C VAL A 294 26.23 -3.74 -2.88
N PHE A 295 26.59 -3.29 -4.08
CA PHE A 295 27.75 -2.46 -4.32
C PHE A 295 27.29 -1.03 -4.53
N VAL A 296 27.81 -0.09 -3.74
CA VAL A 296 27.48 1.33 -3.84
C VAL A 296 28.72 2.22 -3.92
N ASP A 297 28.54 3.45 -4.38
CA ASP A 297 29.61 4.46 -4.41
C ASP A 297 30.06 4.91 -3.01
N ASP A 298 29.12 5.31 -2.15
CA ASP A 298 29.36 5.78 -0.79
C ASP A 298 28.10 5.69 0.10
N LEU A 299 28.24 6.02 1.40
CA LEU A 299 27.13 6.05 2.37
C LEU A 299 26.32 7.37 2.34
N LYS A 300 26.48 8.21 1.33
CA LYS A 300 25.73 9.46 1.19
C LYS A 300 24.75 9.39 0.02
N ASN A 301 25.22 8.94 -1.13
CA ASN A 301 24.46 8.92 -2.38
C ASN A 301 23.85 7.54 -2.66
N PHE A 302 24.42 6.47 -2.12
CA PHE A 302 23.93 5.09 -2.29
C PHE A 302 23.63 4.75 -3.76
N HIS A 303 24.44 5.23 -4.70
CA HIS A 303 24.26 4.84 -6.10
C HIS A 303 24.64 3.39 -6.26
N VAL A 304 23.68 2.56 -6.67
CA VAL A 304 23.85 1.11 -6.77
C VAL A 304 24.49 0.73 -8.10
N ASP A 305 25.67 0.12 -8.02
CA ASP A 305 26.40 -0.38 -9.19
C ASP A 305 25.94 -1.79 -9.57
N ARG A 306 25.89 -2.68 -8.57
CA ARG A 306 25.66 -4.13 -8.76
C ARG A 306 24.90 -4.70 -7.58
N VAL A 307 24.08 -5.70 -7.85
CA VAL A 307 23.32 -6.42 -6.84
C VAL A 307 23.49 -7.92 -7.03
N LEU A 308 23.81 -8.59 -5.93
CA LEU A 308 23.87 -10.04 -5.85
C LEU A 308 22.79 -10.54 -4.91
N ILE A 309 22.09 -11.61 -5.30
CA ILE A 309 21.19 -12.37 -4.44
C ILE A 309 21.64 -13.81 -4.47
N ASN A 310 21.83 -14.42 -3.29
CA ASN A 310 22.43 -15.75 -3.16
C ASN A 310 23.74 -15.89 -3.96
N GLY A 311 24.55 -14.82 -4.00
CA GLY A 311 25.85 -14.80 -4.65
C GLY A 311 25.83 -14.73 -6.18
N GLU A 312 24.65 -14.71 -6.80
CA GLU A 312 24.48 -14.53 -8.24
C GLU A 312 24.21 -13.06 -8.54
N MET A 313 24.87 -12.51 -9.58
CA MET A 313 24.64 -11.13 -9.97
C MET A 313 23.31 -11.03 -10.71
N VAL A 314 22.38 -10.27 -10.12
CA VAL A 314 20.99 -10.14 -10.59
C VAL A 314 20.66 -8.75 -11.12
N ALA A 315 21.52 -7.76 -10.85
CA ALA A 315 21.47 -6.46 -11.49
C ALA A 315 22.87 -5.87 -11.68
N ASP A 316 23.04 -5.09 -12.74
CA ASP A 316 24.27 -4.36 -13.08
C ASP A 316 23.93 -3.03 -13.75
N ASN A 317 24.51 -1.94 -13.26
CA ASN A 317 24.36 -0.58 -13.77
C ASN A 317 22.90 -0.16 -13.98
N GLY A 318 22.07 -0.33 -12.93
CA GLY A 318 20.66 0.04 -12.94
C GLY A 318 19.77 -0.86 -13.82
N LYS A 319 20.25 -2.02 -14.27
CA LYS A 319 19.47 -2.95 -15.10
C LYS A 319 19.33 -4.31 -14.45
N PRO A 320 18.13 -4.91 -14.46
CA PRO A 320 17.94 -6.29 -14.02
C PRO A 320 18.59 -7.26 -15.02
N LEU A 321 19.19 -8.33 -14.51
CA LEU A 321 19.84 -9.41 -15.29
C LEU A 321 19.04 -10.72 -15.29
N PHE A 322 17.78 -10.67 -14.84
CA PHE A 322 16.84 -11.77 -14.85
C PHE A 322 15.67 -11.48 -15.80
N LYS A 323 14.88 -12.51 -16.10
CA LYS A 323 13.68 -12.39 -16.94
C LYS A 323 12.45 -12.39 -16.05
N VAL A 324 11.45 -11.63 -16.47
CA VAL A 324 10.19 -11.47 -15.76
C VAL A 324 9.06 -12.00 -16.64
N ASN A 325 8.29 -12.95 -16.12
CA ASN A 325 7.13 -13.52 -16.79
C ASN A 325 5.97 -13.53 -15.78
N PRO A 326 5.22 -12.41 -15.65
CA PRO A 326 4.17 -12.31 -14.67
C PRO A 326 3.07 -13.33 -14.92
N LEU A 327 2.58 -13.96 -13.85
CA LEU A 327 1.52 -14.95 -13.93
C LEU A 327 0.21 -14.32 -14.44
N GLU A 328 -0.61 -15.13 -15.10
CA GLU A 328 -1.96 -14.73 -15.47
C GLU A 328 -2.92 -15.02 -14.33
N LEU A 329 -3.95 -14.19 -14.19
CA LEU A 329 -5.02 -14.41 -13.23
C LEU A 329 -6.37 -14.17 -13.92
N PRO A 330 -7.38 -15.06 -13.72
CA PRO A 330 -8.74 -14.78 -14.14
C PRO A 330 -9.26 -13.48 -13.52
N SER A 331 -10.16 -12.80 -14.24
CA SER A 331 -10.78 -11.57 -13.74
C SER A 331 -11.59 -11.84 -12.47
N THR A 332 -11.42 -11.02 -11.45
CA THR A 332 -12.23 -11.03 -10.23
C THR A 332 -13.51 -10.21 -10.34
N PHE A 333 -13.70 -9.47 -11.45
CA PHE A 333 -14.89 -8.67 -11.69
C PHE A 333 -16.08 -9.55 -12.03
N ASP A 334 -17.01 -9.67 -11.10
CA ASP A 334 -18.37 -10.19 -11.31
C ASP A 334 -19.37 -9.03 -11.23
N LEU A 335 -19.38 -8.20 -12.27
CA LEU A 335 -20.20 -7.02 -12.39
C LEU A 335 -21.03 -7.06 -13.68
N LYS A 336 -22.32 -6.75 -13.58
CA LYS A 336 -23.15 -6.48 -14.77
C LYS A 336 -22.85 -5.09 -15.36
N PRO A 337 -22.89 -4.93 -16.70
CA PRO A 337 -22.81 -3.61 -17.33
C PRO A 337 -23.80 -2.62 -16.71
N LYS A 338 -23.36 -1.37 -16.54
CA LYS A 338 -24.13 -0.30 -15.90
C LYS A 338 -24.72 0.67 -16.90
N ASN A 339 -25.87 1.22 -16.55
CA ASN A 339 -26.58 2.25 -17.29
C ASN A 339 -26.62 3.53 -16.45
N ALA A 340 -26.96 4.66 -17.08
CA ALA A 340 -27.05 5.94 -16.38
C ALA A 340 -28.01 5.89 -15.16
N ASP A 341 -29.15 5.21 -15.29
CA ASP A 341 -30.14 5.10 -14.21
C ASP A 341 -29.59 4.43 -12.93
N ASP A 342 -28.52 3.63 -13.03
CA ASP A 342 -27.89 2.99 -11.87
C ASP A 342 -27.22 4.02 -10.93
N PHE A 343 -26.89 5.21 -11.46
CA PHE A 343 -26.23 6.30 -10.72
C PHE A 343 -27.17 7.48 -10.40
N ASP A 344 -28.48 7.28 -10.58
CA ASP A 344 -29.48 8.27 -10.25
C ASP A 344 -29.97 8.13 -8.80
N ILE A 345 -30.00 9.25 -8.08
CA ILE A 345 -30.60 9.34 -6.75
C ILE A 345 -32.00 9.90 -6.93
N ARG A 346 -33.00 9.04 -6.70
CA ARG A 346 -34.41 9.37 -6.89
C ARG A 346 -35.02 9.95 -5.61
N THR A 347 -35.96 10.89 -5.78
CA THR A 347 -36.72 11.52 -4.69
C THR A 347 -38.21 11.43 -4.96
N ASP A 348 -39.03 11.51 -3.91
CA ASP A 348 -40.50 11.44 -4.02
C ASP A 348 -41.13 12.61 -4.80
N GLY A 349 -40.45 13.76 -4.85
CA GLY A 349 -40.86 14.93 -5.63
C GLY A 349 -40.33 14.88 -7.06
N ASN A 350 -41.12 15.32 -8.04
CA ASN A 350 -40.69 15.37 -9.44
C ASN A 350 -39.79 16.58 -9.77
N ASN A 351 -40.01 17.71 -9.09
CA ASN A 351 -39.30 18.97 -9.31
C ASN A 351 -39.17 19.74 -7.98
N GLY A 352 -38.11 20.53 -7.83
CA GLY A 352 -37.89 21.36 -6.65
C GLY A 352 -36.41 21.40 -6.27
N ASN A 353 -36.15 21.69 -4.99
CA ASN A 353 -34.82 21.58 -4.41
C ASN A 353 -34.89 20.74 -3.13
N VAL A 354 -33.86 19.95 -2.87
CA VAL A 354 -33.75 19.07 -1.71
C VAL A 354 -32.37 19.25 -1.08
N THR A 355 -32.31 19.29 0.25
CA THR A 355 -31.04 19.33 0.99
C THR A 355 -30.45 17.92 1.08
N VAL A 356 -29.20 17.78 0.66
CA VAL A 356 -28.46 16.51 0.70
C VAL A 356 -27.21 16.63 1.55
N ARG A 357 -26.77 15.50 2.10
CA ARG A 357 -25.42 15.34 2.68
C ARG A 357 -24.41 15.17 1.56
N VAL A 358 -23.26 15.80 1.72
CA VAL A 358 -22.16 15.80 0.76
C VAL A 358 -20.87 15.45 1.49
N ILE A 359 -20.16 14.45 0.99
CA ILE A 359 -18.79 14.14 1.41
C ILE A 359 -17.91 15.32 0.97
N ASN A 360 -17.26 15.99 1.92
CA ASN A 360 -16.38 17.11 1.62
C ASN A 360 -14.92 16.67 1.75
N VAL A 361 -14.24 16.59 0.61
CA VAL A 361 -12.83 16.25 0.50
C VAL A 361 -11.98 17.42 0.99
N LEU A 362 -10.95 17.09 1.76
CA LEU A 362 -9.88 18.01 2.12
C LEU A 362 -8.66 17.65 1.28
N GLU A 363 -8.08 18.64 0.61
CA GLU A 363 -6.83 18.47 -0.14
C GLU A 363 -5.72 18.01 0.81
N ASP A 364 -4.89 17.06 0.34
CA ASP A 364 -3.77 16.45 1.05
C ASP A 364 -4.10 15.79 2.40
N GLN A 365 -5.35 15.35 2.59
CA GLN A 365 -5.77 14.63 3.79
C GLN A 365 -6.60 13.39 3.46
N LEU A 366 -6.40 12.32 4.23
CA LEU A 366 -7.26 11.12 4.21
C LEU A 366 -8.63 11.39 4.86
N LEU A 367 -8.69 12.41 5.72
CA LEU A 367 -9.88 12.84 6.43
C LEU A 367 -10.88 13.52 5.49
N THR A 368 -12.16 13.34 5.80
CA THR A 368 -13.28 14.00 5.12
C THR A 368 -14.12 14.78 6.13
N LEU A 369 -14.87 15.77 5.65
CA LEU A 369 -15.91 16.44 6.43
C LEU A 369 -17.30 16.11 5.87
N GLU A 370 -18.32 16.41 6.67
CA GLU A 370 -19.69 16.48 6.18
C GLU A 370 -20.02 17.93 5.81
N SER A 371 -20.67 18.11 4.65
CA SER A 371 -21.32 19.36 4.29
C SER A 371 -22.72 19.12 3.74
N GLU A 372 -23.48 20.19 3.52
CA GLU A 372 -24.82 20.14 2.94
C GLU A 372 -24.87 20.94 1.63
N ALA A 373 -25.68 20.47 0.69
CA ALA A 373 -25.98 21.20 -0.53
C ALA A 373 -27.48 21.16 -0.83
N LEU A 374 -28.00 22.27 -1.35
CA LEU A 374 -29.37 22.36 -1.85
C LEU A 374 -29.35 22.01 -3.35
N LEU A 375 -29.78 20.81 -3.72
CA LEU A 375 -29.71 20.32 -5.09
C LEU A 375 -31.06 20.33 -5.79
N LYS A 376 -31.03 20.64 -7.09
CA LYS A 376 -32.22 20.64 -7.94
C LYS A 376 -32.69 19.22 -8.23
N VAL A 377 -33.99 19.01 -8.12
CA VAL A 377 -34.68 17.82 -8.62
C VAL A 377 -35.23 18.10 -10.01
N SER A 378 -34.99 17.19 -10.95
CA SER A 378 -35.59 17.21 -12.28
C SER A 378 -35.99 15.80 -12.67
N ASP A 379 -37.27 15.61 -13.01
CA ASP A 379 -37.88 14.33 -13.37
C ASP A 379 -37.70 13.25 -12.28
N GLY A 380 -37.80 13.67 -11.01
CA GLY A 380 -37.67 12.77 -9.86
C GLY A 380 -36.23 12.38 -9.51
N THR A 381 -35.22 12.91 -10.21
CA THR A 381 -33.80 12.63 -9.97
C THR A 381 -33.06 13.89 -9.51
N LEU A 382 -32.21 13.75 -8.49
CA LEU A 382 -31.29 14.81 -8.04
C LEU A 382 -30.18 15.05 -9.06
N LYS A 383 -29.96 16.31 -9.41
CA LYS A 383 -28.92 16.72 -10.34
C LYS A 383 -27.69 17.26 -9.58
N PRO A 384 -26.47 16.91 -10.01
CA PRO A 384 -25.26 17.49 -9.44
C PRO A 384 -25.20 18.99 -9.74
N ASP A 385 -24.45 19.73 -8.94
CA ASP A 385 -24.15 21.15 -9.15
C ASP A 385 -22.65 21.31 -9.45
N VAL A 386 -22.31 21.12 -10.73
CA VAL A 386 -20.91 21.12 -11.22
C VAL A 386 -20.23 22.48 -11.02
N GLU A 387 -20.99 23.57 -11.07
CA GLU A 387 -20.47 24.92 -10.87
C GLU A 387 -19.98 25.10 -9.42
N ASN A 388 -20.76 24.60 -8.45
CA ASN A 388 -20.41 24.62 -7.03
C ASN A 388 -19.63 23.38 -6.56
N ASP A 389 -19.14 22.55 -7.49
CA ASP A 389 -18.37 21.34 -7.23
C ASP A 389 -19.11 20.32 -6.34
N ILE A 390 -20.41 20.15 -6.57
CA ILE A 390 -21.20 19.07 -5.96
C ILE A 390 -21.41 17.99 -7.00
N LEU A 391 -20.50 17.02 -7.02
CA LEU A 391 -20.47 15.92 -7.99
C LEU A 391 -21.17 14.68 -7.45
N LYS A 392 -21.54 13.76 -8.34
CA LYS A 392 -22.02 12.44 -7.94
C LYS A 392 -20.83 11.55 -7.60
N ILE A 393 -20.97 10.74 -6.56
CA ILE A 393 -20.06 9.64 -6.23
C ILE A 393 -20.87 8.35 -6.06
N ALA A 394 -20.31 7.22 -6.47
CA ALA A 394 -20.91 5.92 -6.22
C ALA A 394 -19.87 4.87 -5.87
N VAL A 395 -20.29 3.89 -5.08
CA VAL A 395 -19.56 2.63 -4.88
C VAL A 395 -20.38 1.51 -5.47
N VAL A 396 -19.75 0.78 -6.40
CA VAL A 396 -20.33 -0.32 -7.14
C VAL A 396 -19.63 -1.60 -6.70
N GLU A 397 -20.38 -2.48 -6.05
CA GLU A 397 -19.86 -3.77 -5.61
C GLU A 397 -19.55 -4.67 -6.82
N ARG A 398 -18.39 -5.34 -6.77
CA ARG A 398 -17.84 -6.10 -7.92
C ARG A 398 -17.72 -7.61 -7.70
N TYR A 399 -18.24 -8.14 -6.60
CA TYR A 399 -18.14 -9.55 -6.18
C TYR A 399 -19.46 -10.33 -6.42
N GLY A 400 -20.33 -9.86 -7.32
CA GLY A 400 -21.49 -10.61 -7.81
C GLY A 400 -22.84 -10.24 -7.18
N HIS A 401 -22.86 -9.47 -6.09
CA HIS A 401 -24.11 -9.05 -5.43
C HIS A 401 -24.81 -7.92 -6.19
N ASN A 402 -24.08 -7.22 -7.07
CA ASN A 402 -24.56 -6.09 -7.86
C ASN A 402 -25.12 -4.93 -7.01
N ARG A 403 -24.59 -4.73 -5.80
CA ARG A 403 -24.94 -3.59 -4.95
C ARG A 403 -24.34 -2.29 -5.49
N ILE A 404 -25.10 -1.20 -5.38
CA ILE A 404 -24.65 0.15 -5.75
C ILE A 404 -25.18 1.12 -4.71
N SER A 405 -24.32 2.00 -4.23
CA SER A 405 -24.69 3.13 -3.40
C SER A 405 -24.25 4.42 -4.06
N ASN A 406 -25.15 5.40 -4.07
CA ASN A 406 -24.95 6.70 -4.73
C ASN A 406 -25.04 7.81 -3.69
N ALA A 407 -24.13 8.79 -3.75
CA ALA A 407 -24.13 9.98 -2.92
C ALA A 407 -23.57 11.19 -3.69
N PHE A 408 -23.26 12.26 -2.95
CA PHE A 408 -22.62 13.46 -3.48
C PHE A 408 -21.29 13.73 -2.80
N VAL A 409 -20.34 14.27 -3.56
CA VAL A 409 -19.00 14.63 -3.10
C VAL A 409 -18.63 16.05 -3.57
N LYS A 410 -17.81 16.73 -2.77
CA LYS A 410 -17.23 18.04 -3.06
C LYS A 410 -15.73 18.00 -2.89
N GLY A 411 -15.00 18.71 -3.77
CA GLY A 411 -13.55 18.91 -3.72
C GLY A 411 -12.80 18.35 -4.92
N PHE A 412 -13.42 17.48 -5.72
CA PHE A 412 -12.81 16.91 -6.93
C PHE A 412 -12.71 17.91 -8.09
N ASN A 413 -13.59 18.89 -8.16
CA ASN A 413 -13.63 19.96 -9.15
C ASN A 413 -13.75 19.55 -10.63
N LEU A 414 -14.15 18.32 -10.94
CA LEU A 414 -14.40 17.91 -12.32
C LEU A 414 -15.50 18.76 -12.95
N LYS A 415 -15.22 19.33 -14.12
CA LYS A 415 -16.16 20.15 -14.91
C LYS A 415 -16.87 19.38 -15.99
N LYS A 416 -16.37 18.20 -16.34
CA LYS A 416 -16.96 17.27 -17.29
C LYS A 416 -16.51 15.84 -17.00
N GLY A 417 -17.28 14.87 -17.45
CA GLY A 417 -16.87 13.47 -17.46
C GLY A 417 -16.92 12.79 -16.10
N ALA A 418 -16.21 11.66 -15.99
CA ALA A 418 -16.11 10.86 -14.78
C ALA A 418 -14.75 10.18 -14.65
N ILE A 419 -14.36 9.89 -13.41
CA ILE A 419 -13.23 9.04 -13.04
C ILE A 419 -13.75 7.82 -12.28
N ALA A 420 -13.14 6.66 -12.48
CA ALA A 420 -13.46 5.44 -11.77
C ALA A 420 -12.20 4.63 -11.45
N SER A 421 -12.18 3.96 -10.30
CA SER A 421 -11.08 3.08 -9.88
C SER A 421 -11.62 1.82 -9.22
N SER A 422 -10.92 0.70 -9.41
CA SER A 422 -11.09 -0.51 -8.59
C SER A 422 -10.05 -0.68 -7.49
N VAL A 423 -9.11 0.25 -7.39
CA VAL A 423 -8.23 0.40 -6.22
C VAL A 423 -8.93 1.37 -5.27
N ALA A 424 -9.54 0.81 -4.23
CA ALA A 424 -10.31 1.55 -3.21
C ALA A 424 -10.19 0.83 -1.86
N HIS A 425 -9.40 1.38 -0.96
CA HIS A 425 -9.03 0.73 0.30
C HIS A 425 -10.27 0.47 1.18
N ASP A 426 -10.48 -0.71 1.77
CA ASP A 426 -9.72 -1.98 1.58
C ASP A 426 -10.54 -3.04 0.85
N SER A 427 -11.87 -2.89 0.81
CA SER A 427 -12.73 -3.85 0.13
C SER A 427 -12.64 -3.78 -1.40
N HIS A 428 -11.99 -2.77 -1.95
CA HIS A 428 -11.68 -2.62 -3.38
C HIS A 428 -12.89 -2.80 -4.29
N ASN A 429 -14.04 -2.27 -3.90
CA ASN A 429 -15.16 -2.09 -4.82
C ASN A 429 -14.85 -0.97 -5.81
N VAL A 430 -15.65 -0.84 -6.86
CA VAL A 430 -15.45 0.24 -7.83
C VAL A 430 -15.98 1.55 -7.26
N VAL A 431 -15.10 2.55 -7.09
CA VAL A 431 -15.50 3.93 -6.76
C VAL A 431 -15.53 4.72 -8.05
N VAL A 432 -16.58 5.52 -8.26
CA VAL A 432 -16.72 6.39 -9.43
C VAL A 432 -17.23 7.78 -9.01
N VAL A 433 -16.60 8.82 -9.53
CA VAL A 433 -16.99 10.23 -9.34
C VAL A 433 -17.23 10.84 -10.71
N GLY A 434 -18.34 11.58 -10.89
CA GLY A 434 -18.64 12.17 -12.19
C GLY A 434 -19.63 13.32 -12.16
N THR A 435 -19.63 14.08 -13.26
CA THR A 435 -20.54 15.21 -13.48
C THR A 435 -21.91 14.75 -14.01
N THR A 436 -21.99 13.57 -14.61
CA THR A 436 -23.25 12.98 -15.09
C THR A 436 -23.31 11.48 -14.84
N SER A 437 -24.52 10.95 -14.68
CA SER A 437 -24.74 9.50 -14.54
C SER A 437 -24.28 8.71 -15.78
N TYR A 438 -24.35 9.32 -16.96
CA TYR A 438 -23.93 8.70 -18.21
C TYR A 438 -22.40 8.49 -18.23
N ASP A 439 -21.64 9.51 -17.84
CA ASP A 439 -20.18 9.42 -17.80
C ASP A 439 -19.72 8.42 -16.73
N MET A 440 -20.41 8.39 -15.57
CA MET A 440 -20.14 7.39 -14.52
C MET A 440 -20.37 5.96 -15.03
N ALA A 441 -21.48 5.72 -15.73
CA ALA A 441 -21.76 4.42 -16.33
C ALA A 441 -20.71 4.04 -17.39
N ALA A 442 -20.30 4.99 -18.23
CA ALA A 442 -19.27 4.77 -19.24
C ALA A 442 -17.92 4.40 -18.59
N ALA A 443 -17.49 5.11 -17.55
CA ALA A 443 -16.25 4.84 -16.83
C ALA A 443 -16.25 3.45 -16.17
N VAL A 444 -17.33 3.08 -15.47
CA VAL A 444 -17.47 1.76 -14.84
C VAL A 444 -17.49 0.63 -15.86
N ASN A 445 -18.15 0.82 -17.00
CA ASN A 445 -18.15 -0.18 -18.07
C ASN A 445 -16.78 -0.34 -18.75
N GLU A 446 -16.00 0.73 -18.85
CA GLU A 446 -14.63 0.64 -19.36
C GLU A 446 -13.70 -0.08 -18.37
N LEU A 447 -13.85 0.15 -17.06
CA LEU A 447 -13.18 -0.64 -16.03
C LEU A 447 -13.50 -2.13 -16.15
N LEU A 448 -14.77 -2.47 -16.38
CA LEU A 448 -15.19 -3.87 -16.59
C LEU A 448 -14.48 -4.50 -17.81
N LYS A 449 -14.37 -3.76 -18.93
CA LYS A 449 -13.61 -4.24 -20.11
C LYS A 449 -12.12 -4.41 -19.81
N ASN A 450 -11.56 -3.53 -19.00
CA ASN A 450 -10.17 -3.57 -18.58
C ASN A 450 -9.88 -4.66 -17.54
N LYS A 451 -10.92 -5.29 -16.97
CA LYS A 451 -10.84 -6.22 -15.84
C LYS A 451 -10.23 -5.55 -14.59
N GLY A 452 -10.56 -4.27 -14.43
CA GLY A 452 -10.09 -3.40 -13.37
C GLY A 452 -8.99 -2.44 -13.77
N GLY A 453 -8.68 -1.55 -12.84
CA GLY A 453 -7.73 -0.47 -13.01
C GLY A 453 -8.31 0.89 -12.69
N ILE A 454 -7.87 1.88 -13.45
CA ILE A 454 -8.29 3.27 -13.30
C ILE A 454 -8.69 3.80 -14.67
N VAL A 455 -9.82 4.50 -14.73
CA VAL A 455 -10.37 5.08 -15.96
C VAL A 455 -10.76 6.53 -15.69
N ALA A 456 -10.44 7.40 -16.63
CA ALA A 456 -11.03 8.73 -16.76
C ALA A 456 -11.69 8.87 -18.13
N THR A 457 -12.85 9.49 -18.19
CA THR A 457 -13.58 9.73 -19.44
C THR A 457 -14.21 11.11 -19.47
N ALA A 458 -14.15 11.76 -20.63
CA ALA A 458 -14.84 13.01 -20.90
C ALA A 458 -15.09 13.13 -22.41
N ASP A 459 -16.24 13.68 -22.80
CA ASP A 459 -16.59 13.94 -24.21
C ASP A 459 -16.50 12.71 -25.14
N GLY A 460 -16.62 11.50 -24.58
CA GLY A 460 -16.51 10.22 -25.32
C GLY A 460 -15.08 9.68 -25.48
N GLU A 461 -14.08 10.38 -24.97
CA GLU A 461 -12.68 9.93 -24.91
C GLU A 461 -12.40 9.21 -23.58
N PHE A 462 -11.37 8.35 -23.58
CA PHE A 462 -10.96 7.56 -22.41
C PHE A 462 -9.44 7.61 -22.25
N SER A 463 -9.00 7.82 -21.00
CA SER A 463 -7.66 7.50 -20.53
C SER A 463 -7.77 6.37 -19.51
N SER A 464 -6.85 5.40 -19.55
CA SER A 464 -6.96 4.22 -18.68
C SER A 464 -5.62 3.56 -18.35
N LEU A 465 -5.50 3.11 -17.10
CA LEU A 465 -4.49 2.18 -16.64
C LEU A 465 -5.18 0.86 -16.30
N LYS A 466 -4.85 -0.21 -17.02
CA LYS A 466 -5.45 -1.53 -16.84
C LYS A 466 -4.74 -2.27 -15.71
N LEU A 467 -5.49 -2.78 -14.75
CA LEU A 467 -4.96 -3.57 -13.62
C LEU A 467 -5.64 -4.95 -13.59
N PRO A 468 -5.36 -5.82 -14.57
CA PRO A 468 -6.12 -7.06 -14.78
C PRO A 468 -5.93 -8.10 -13.66
N VAL A 469 -4.90 -7.96 -12.83
CA VAL A 469 -4.64 -8.88 -11.70
C VAL A 469 -5.41 -8.36 -10.50
N ALA A 470 -6.50 -9.06 -10.16
CA ALA A 470 -7.41 -8.73 -9.06
C ALA A 470 -8.04 -7.32 -9.11
N GLY A 471 -7.88 -6.56 -10.21
CA GLY A 471 -8.24 -5.14 -10.27
C GLY A 471 -7.27 -4.19 -9.57
N LEU A 472 -6.10 -4.69 -9.16
CA LEU A 472 -5.12 -3.98 -8.33
C LEU A 472 -3.75 -3.83 -9.00
N MET A 473 -3.31 -4.84 -9.76
CA MET A 473 -1.97 -4.90 -10.32
C MET A 473 -1.95 -5.09 -11.83
N SER A 474 -0.89 -4.55 -12.45
CA SER A 474 -0.53 -4.73 -13.84
C SER A 474 0.63 -5.70 -14.00
N ARG A 475 0.68 -6.34 -15.16
CA ARG A 475 1.77 -7.21 -15.62
C ARG A 475 2.73 -6.48 -16.56
N ASP A 476 2.46 -5.20 -16.83
CA ASP A 476 3.31 -4.36 -17.67
C ASP A 476 4.55 -3.88 -16.86
N PRO A 477 5.65 -3.52 -17.53
CA PRO A 477 6.81 -2.91 -16.87
C PRO A 477 6.48 -1.58 -16.18
N VAL A 478 7.27 -1.22 -15.15
CA VAL A 478 7.07 -0.01 -14.35
C VAL A 478 6.97 1.26 -15.20
N ASP A 479 7.77 1.39 -16.27
CA ASP A 479 7.74 2.56 -17.15
C ASP A 479 6.42 2.73 -17.88
N GLU A 480 5.80 1.63 -18.30
CA GLU A 480 4.49 1.68 -18.97
C GLU A 480 3.37 2.00 -17.99
N VAL A 481 3.42 1.43 -16.79
CA VAL A 481 2.41 1.66 -15.74
C VAL A 481 2.47 3.11 -15.26
N ALA A 482 3.67 3.61 -14.96
CA ALA A 482 3.90 4.99 -14.56
C ALA A 482 3.52 5.98 -15.67
N GLY A 483 3.87 5.68 -16.93
CA GLY A 483 3.48 6.48 -18.09
C GLY A 483 1.96 6.62 -18.22
N LYS A 484 1.22 5.51 -18.17
CA LYS A 484 -0.26 5.51 -18.22
C LYS A 484 -0.89 6.23 -17.02
N LEU A 485 -0.29 6.13 -15.83
CA LEU A 485 -0.78 6.84 -14.64
C LEU A 485 -0.56 8.36 -14.77
N ASN A 486 0.56 8.79 -15.35
CA ASN A 486 0.80 10.20 -15.67
C ASN A 486 -0.19 10.74 -16.71
N GLU A 487 -0.45 9.98 -17.78
CA GLU A 487 -1.47 10.31 -18.79
C GLU A 487 -2.87 10.45 -18.17
N LEU A 488 -3.21 9.58 -17.21
CA LEU A 488 -4.45 9.69 -16.43
C LEU A 488 -4.49 10.98 -15.60
N HIS A 489 -3.42 11.31 -14.87
CA HIS A 489 -3.35 12.53 -14.07
C HIS A 489 -3.53 13.79 -14.93
N ASP A 490 -2.87 13.85 -16.09
CA ASP A 490 -3.00 14.96 -17.02
C ASP A 490 -4.42 15.05 -17.59
N PHE A 491 -5.03 13.92 -17.98
CA PHE A 491 -6.41 13.89 -18.46
C PHE A 491 -7.41 14.37 -17.40
N VAL A 492 -7.24 13.95 -16.14
CA VAL A 492 -8.11 14.38 -15.02
C VAL A 492 -7.92 15.87 -14.70
N ARG A 493 -6.71 16.41 -14.86
CA ARG A 493 -6.44 17.85 -14.75
C ARG A 493 -7.19 18.63 -15.85
N ASP A 494 -7.18 18.13 -17.09
CA ASP A 494 -7.91 18.74 -18.22
C ASP A 494 -9.44 18.65 -18.08
N MET A 495 -9.95 17.68 -17.31
CA MET A 495 -11.36 17.62 -16.90
C MET A 495 -11.72 18.71 -15.87
N GLY A 496 -10.74 19.42 -15.30
CA GLY A 496 -10.91 20.54 -14.38
C GLY A 496 -10.56 20.25 -12.92
N SER A 497 -10.08 19.04 -12.59
CA SER A 497 -9.67 18.70 -11.23
C SER A 497 -8.60 19.66 -10.73
N LYS A 498 -8.74 20.08 -9.46
CA LYS A 498 -7.76 20.94 -8.79
C LYS A 498 -6.90 20.19 -7.78
N LEU A 499 -7.29 18.98 -7.40
CA LEU A 499 -6.54 18.13 -6.50
C LEU A 499 -5.19 17.76 -7.13
N GLU A 500 -4.13 17.73 -6.33
CA GLU A 500 -2.83 17.21 -6.75
C GLU A 500 -2.91 15.72 -7.09
N SER A 501 -3.63 14.93 -6.27
CA SER A 501 -3.73 13.47 -6.39
C SER A 501 -5.18 12.95 -6.38
N PRO A 502 -6.02 13.31 -7.37
CA PRO A 502 -7.46 13.00 -7.37
C PRO A 502 -7.75 11.49 -7.33
N LEU A 503 -6.93 10.68 -8.00
CA LEU A 503 -7.12 9.22 -8.04
C LEU A 503 -6.86 8.57 -6.68
N MET A 504 -5.81 9.02 -5.98
CA MET A 504 -5.52 8.59 -4.61
C MET A 504 -6.63 9.07 -3.67
N THR A 505 -7.03 10.34 -3.73
CA THR A 505 -8.15 10.84 -2.92
C THR A 505 -9.42 10.01 -3.09
N MET A 506 -9.71 9.57 -4.31
CA MET A 506 -10.86 8.70 -4.60
C MET A 506 -10.76 7.32 -3.94
N SER A 507 -9.57 6.70 -3.88
CA SER A 507 -9.41 5.37 -3.28
C SER A 507 -9.80 5.35 -1.80
N PHE A 508 -9.60 6.48 -1.09
CA PHE A 508 -9.94 6.63 0.33
C PHE A 508 -11.38 7.07 0.60
N MET A 509 -12.21 7.33 -0.42
CA MET A 509 -13.62 7.69 -0.20
C MET A 509 -14.45 6.49 0.31
N ALA A 510 -13.96 5.27 0.09
CA ALA A 510 -14.58 4.04 0.55
C ALA A 510 -13.98 3.45 1.84
N LEU A 511 -12.94 4.07 2.40
CA LEU A 511 -12.30 3.56 3.61
C LEU A 511 -13.08 3.94 4.87
N LEU A 512 -13.94 3.04 5.34
CA LEU A 512 -14.91 3.28 6.44
C LEU A 512 -14.33 3.33 7.85
N VAL A 513 -13.00 3.34 7.98
CA VAL A 513 -12.29 3.41 9.27
C VAL A 513 -11.62 4.78 9.49
N ILE A 514 -11.71 5.70 8.51
CA ILE A 514 -11.16 7.06 8.60
C ILE A 514 -12.28 8.11 8.59
N PRO A 515 -12.39 8.96 9.63
CA PRO A 515 -13.42 10.00 9.72
C PRO A 515 -13.46 11.03 8.57
N LYS A 516 -14.55 11.77 8.36
CA LYS A 516 -15.87 11.69 9.03
C LYS A 516 -16.94 11.00 8.20
N LEU A 517 -17.13 11.39 6.93
CA LEU A 517 -18.22 10.92 6.09
C LEU A 517 -17.66 10.21 4.85
N LYS A 518 -17.99 8.93 4.68
CA LYS A 518 -17.48 8.05 3.62
C LYS A 518 -18.65 7.36 2.92
N ILE A 519 -18.37 6.52 1.93
CA ILE A 519 -19.39 5.74 1.21
C ILE A 519 -18.90 4.31 0.99
N SER A 520 -19.73 3.30 1.25
CA SER A 520 -19.48 1.92 0.82
C SER A 520 -20.55 1.48 -0.18
N ASP A 521 -20.45 0.25 -0.68
CA ASP A 521 -21.49 -0.34 -1.52
C ASP A 521 -22.85 -0.47 -0.82
N GLN A 522 -22.88 -0.36 0.51
CA GLN A 522 -24.07 -0.47 1.35
C GLN A 522 -24.70 0.89 1.71
N GLY A 523 -23.98 2.00 1.56
CA GLY A 523 -24.55 3.33 1.72
C GLY A 523 -23.52 4.41 2.08
N LEU A 524 -24.04 5.63 2.27
CA LEU A 524 -23.30 6.73 2.88
C LEU A 524 -23.10 6.42 4.37
N PHE A 525 -21.88 6.56 4.88
CA PHE A 525 -21.50 6.08 6.21
C PHE A 525 -20.87 7.21 7.04
N ASP A 526 -21.40 7.41 8.25
CA ASP A 526 -20.84 8.32 9.25
C ASP A 526 -19.89 7.51 10.14
N VAL A 527 -18.58 7.70 9.95
CA VAL A 527 -17.54 6.95 10.66
C VAL A 527 -17.48 7.31 12.15
N GLU A 528 -17.83 8.55 12.52
CA GLU A 528 -17.83 8.98 13.93
C GLU A 528 -18.97 8.32 14.71
N LYS A 529 -20.14 8.16 14.10
CA LYS A 529 -21.28 7.45 14.70
C LYS A 529 -21.26 5.95 14.44
N PHE A 530 -20.46 5.52 13.47
CA PHE A 530 -20.36 4.14 13.01
C PHE A 530 -21.70 3.57 12.53
N GLU A 531 -22.44 4.39 11.76
CA GLU A 531 -23.77 4.04 11.21
C GLU A 531 -23.97 4.59 9.80
N PHE A 532 -24.89 3.98 9.04
CA PHE A 532 -25.31 4.50 7.75
C PHE A 532 -26.17 5.77 7.90
N SER A 533 -25.99 6.71 6.99
CA SER A 533 -26.73 7.97 6.93
C SER A 533 -27.53 8.08 5.63
N ASP A 534 -28.74 8.63 5.74
CA ASP A 534 -29.54 8.99 4.56
C ASP A 534 -28.83 10.13 3.78
N VAL A 535 -28.73 9.99 2.45
CA VAL A 535 -28.18 11.03 1.56
C VAL A 535 -29.07 12.27 1.55
N VAL A 536 -30.39 12.07 1.48
CA VAL A 536 -31.38 13.15 1.54
C VAL A 536 -31.70 13.46 3.00
N LYS A 537 -31.55 14.71 3.42
CA LYS A 537 -31.99 15.13 4.76
C LYS A 537 -33.52 15.24 4.76
N LYS A 538 -34.15 14.62 5.75
CA LYS A 538 -35.57 14.86 6.06
C LYS A 538 -35.67 16.19 6.78
N ASP A 539 -36.54 17.07 6.31
CA ASP A 539 -36.83 18.38 6.90
C ASP A 539 -37.31 18.28 8.35
#